data_AF-A0A383CS55-F1
#
_entry.id   AF-A0A383CS55-F1
#
_cell.length_a   1.000
_cell.length_b   1.000
_cell.length_c   1.000
_cell.angle_alpha   90.00
_cell.angle_beta   90.00
_cell.angle_gamma   90.00
#
_symmetry.space_group_name_H-M   'P 1'
#
loop_
_entity.id
_entity.type
_entity.pdbx_description
1 polymer ?
#
loop_
_entity_poly.entity_id
_entity_poly.type
_entity_poly.pdbx_seq_one_letter_code
_entity_poly.pdbx_strand_id
1 'polypeptide(L)' 'MTLKLVSFKACPFVQRVAITLEYKGIDYDIEYIDLGNPPEWFLAISPLKKVPLLIVDGTV' A
#
# COMPACT_ATOMS: atom_id res chain seq x y z
N MET A 1 -15.91 2.42 -3.97
CA MET A 1 -14.53 2.93 -3.89
C MET A 1 -13.70 1.79 -3.35
N THR A 2 -12.80 1.26 -4.16
CA THR A 2 -11.93 0.14 -3.78
C THR A 2 -10.58 0.71 -3.41
N LEU A 3 -10.22 0.60 -2.13
CA LEU A 3 -8.91 1.02 -1.64
C LEU A 3 -8.05 -0.20 -1.38
N LYS A 4 -6.85 -0.22 -1.96
CA LYS A 4 -5.84 -1.23 -1.66
C LYS A 4 -4.56 -0.57 -1.19
N LEU A 5 -4.17 -0.86 0.04
CA LEU A 5 -2.93 -0.41 0.65
C LEU A 5 -1.83 -1.46 0.41
N VAL A 6 -0.83 -1.11 -0.42
CA VAL A 6 0.36 -1.93 -0.62
C VAL A 6 1.36 -1.62 0.49
N SER A 7 1.80 -2.68 1.18
CA SER A 7 2.48 -2.60 2.46
C SER A 7 3.72 -3.47 2.55
N PHE A 8 4.59 -3.13 3.49
CA PHE A 8 5.61 -4.00 4.05
C PHE A 8 5.38 -4.10 5.56
N LYS A 9 5.38 -5.32 6.10
CA LYS A 9 4.85 -5.66 7.43
C LYS A 9 5.42 -4.82 8.58
N ALA A 10 6.67 -4.38 8.50
CA ALA A 10 7.36 -3.61 9.54
C ALA A 10 7.56 -2.12 9.20
N CYS A 11 6.89 -1.57 8.18
CA CYS A 11 7.09 -0.18 7.78
C CYS A 11 6.24 0.81 8.62
N PRO A 12 6.85 1.74 9.38
CA PRO A 12 6.11 2.70 10.20
C PRO A 12 5.33 3.71 9.34
N PHE A 13 5.75 3.98 8.11
CA PHE A 13 5.03 4.87 7.20
C PHE A 13 3.72 4.25 6.72
N VAL A 14 3.66 2.92 6.54
CA VAL A 14 2.42 2.24 6.17
C VAL A 14 1.43 2.20 7.33
N GLN A 15 1.93 2.03 8.57
CA GLN A 15 1.09 2.09 9.77
C GLN A 15 0.36 3.42 9.89
N ARG A 16 0.99 4.55 9.53
CA ARG A 16 0.31 5.87 9.53
C ARG A 16 -0.89 5.92 8.59
N VAL A 17 -0.76 5.32 7.39
CA VAL A 17 -1.85 5.26 6.41
C VAL A 17 -2.96 4.34 6.91
N ALA A 18 -2.62 3.14 7.38
CA ALA A 18 -3.58 2.20 7.97
C ALA A 18 -4.36 2.86 9.12
N ILE A 19 -3.67 3.46 10.11
CA ILE A 19 -4.30 4.18 11.22
C ILE A 19 -5.27 5.26 10.74
N THR A 20 -4.93 5.98 9.66
CA THR A 20 -5.80 7.03 9.12
C THR A 20 -7.06 6.45 8.48
N LEU A 21 -6.94 5.34 7.75
CA LEU A 21 -8.07 4.65 7.13
C LEU A 21 -9.01 4.07 8.21
N GLU A 22 -8.44 3.41 9.21
CA GLU A 22 -9.17 2.90 10.38
C GLU A 22 -9.87 4.03 11.15
N TYR A 23 -9.17 5.13 11.44
CA TYR A 23 -9.73 6.28 12.15
C TYR A 23 -10.90 6.91 11.39
N LYS A 24 -10.86 6.88 10.06
CA LYS A 24 -11.94 7.38 9.20
C LYS A 24 -13.06 6.35 8.96
N GLY A 25 -12.92 5.11 9.45
CA GLY A 25 -13.87 4.04 9.21
C GLY A 25 -14.02 3.69 7.73
N ILE A 26 -12.94 3.78 6.96
CA ILE A 26 -12.94 3.47 5.52
C ILE A 26 -12.41 2.05 5.34
N ASP A 27 -13.19 1.19 4.71
CA ASP A 27 -12.77 -0.16 4.37
C ASP A 27 -11.68 -0.14 3.28
N TYR A 28 -10.67 -0.98 3.46
CA TYR A 28 -9.57 -1.16 2.52
C TYR A 28 -9.01 -2.58 2.59
N ASP A 29 -8.46 -3.05 1.47
CA ASP A 29 -7.63 -4.25 1.43
C ASP A 29 -6.17 -3.89 1.68
N ILE A 30 -5.44 -4.79 2.34
CA ILE A 30 -4.00 -4.66 2.51
C ILE A 30 -3.27 -5.79 1.80
N GLU A 31 -2.33 -5.42 0.94
CA GLU A 31 -1.47 -6.37 0.22
C GLU A 31 -0.03 -6.19 0.69
N TYR A 32 0.53 -7.23 1.30
CA TYR A 32 1.92 -7.22 1.74
C TYR A 32 2.83 -7.72 0.62
N ILE A 33 3.85 -6.93 0.29
CA ILE A 33 4.87 -7.28 -0.69
C ILE A 33 6.23 -7.48 -0.03
N ASP A 34 7.06 -8.30 -0.66
CA ASP A 34 8.47 -8.41 -0.32
C ASP A 34 9.27 -7.34 -1.07
N LEU A 35 9.92 -6.43 -0.33
CA LEU A 35 10.76 -5.39 -0.93
C LEU A 35 12.12 -5.92 -1.42
N GLY A 36 12.55 -7.09 -0.95
CA GLY A 36 13.75 -7.79 -1.43
C GLY A 36 13.55 -8.42 -2.80
N ASN A 37 12.32 -8.87 -3.09
CA ASN A 37 11.90 -9.38 -4.39
C ASN A 37 10.54 -8.80 -4.80
N PRO A 38 10.50 -7.50 -5.17
CA PRO A 38 9.25 -6.81 -5.44
C PRO A 38 8.60 -7.33 -6.74
N PRO A 39 7.27 -7.52 -6.77
CA PRO A 39 6.58 -7.95 -7.97
C PRO A 39 6.66 -6.88 -9.08
N GLU A 40 6.64 -7.32 -10.34
CA GLU A 40 6.82 -6.42 -11.49
C GLU A 40 5.77 -5.31 -11.56
N TRP A 41 4.51 -5.63 -11.24
CA TRP A 41 3.42 -4.64 -11.22
C TRP A 41 3.70 -3.51 -10.21
N PHE A 42 4.35 -3.81 -9.09
CA PHE A 42 4.69 -2.81 -8.07
C PHE A 42 5.82 -1.91 -8.57
N LEU A 43 6.81 -2.46 -9.28
CA LEU A 43 7.89 -1.68 -9.87
C LEU A 43 7.43 -0.77 -11.00
N ALA A 44 6.47 -1.24 -11.80
CA ALA A 44 5.86 -0.43 -12.87
C ALA A 44 5.19 0.83 -12.31
N ILE A 45 4.62 0.73 -11.11
CA ILE A 45 3.93 1.83 -10.43
C ILE A 45 4.88 2.67 -9.56
N SER A 46 5.74 2.02 -8.77
CA SER A 46 6.70 2.62 -7.84
C SER A 46 8.12 2.21 -8.23
N PRO A 47 8.70 2.83 -9.27
CA PRO A 47 10.05 2.50 -9.73
C PRO A 47 11.13 2.75 -8.66
N LEU A 48 10.80 3.57 -7.65
CA LEU A 48 11.66 3.84 -6.50
C LEU A 48 11.64 2.74 -5.43
N LYS A 49 10.81 1.70 -5.60
CA LYS A 49 10.65 0.59 -4.65
C LYS A 49 10.22 1.06 -3.25
N LYS A 50 9.32 2.03 -3.18
CA LYS A 50 8.86 2.64 -1.93
C LYS A 50 7.42 2.30 -1.60
N VAL A 51 7.18 2.08 -0.32
CA VAL A 51 5.87 1.96 0.34
C VAL A 51 5.72 3.09 1.37
N PRO A 52 4.51 3.48 1.79
CA PRO A 52 3.19 2.97 1.37
C PRO A 52 2.80 3.34 -0.05
N LEU A 53 1.93 2.53 -0.65
CA LEU A 53 1.25 2.85 -1.91
C LEU A 53 -0.25 2.60 -1.73
N LEU A 54 -1.09 3.55 -2.10
CA LEU A 54 -2.53 3.42 -1.98
C LEU A 54 -3.12 3.42 -3.38
N ILE A 55 -3.77 2.33 -3.76
CA ILE A 55 -4.47 2.19 -5.03
C ILE A 55 -5.94 2.54 -4.79
N VAL A 56 -6.47 3.49 -5.54
CA VAL A 56 -7.85 3.97 -5.52
C VAL A 56 -8.52 3.61 -6.84
N ASP A 57 -9.52 2.72 -6.79
CA ASP A 57 -10.30 2.30 -7.96
C ASP A 57 -9.41 1.81 -9.13
N GLY A 58 -8.31 1.12 -8.79
CA GLY A 58 -7.35 0.57 -9.77
C GLY A 58 -6.30 1.57 -10.29
N THR A 59 -6.34 2.81 -9.82
CA THR A 59 -5.35 3.86 -10.12
C THR A 59 -4.53 4.20 -8.88
N VAL A 60 -3.33 4.75 -9.04
CA VAL A 60 -2.38 5.04 -7.95
C VAL A 60 -2.33 6.53 -7.67
#